data_AF-T1WSC8-F1
#
_entry.id   AF-T1WSC8-F1
#
_cell.length_a   1.000
_cell.length_b   1.000
_cell.length_c   1.000
_cell.angle_alpha   90.00
_cell.angle_beta   90.00
_cell.angle_gamma   90.00
#
_symmetry.space_group_name_H-M   'P 1'
#
loop_
_entity.id
_entity.type
_entity.pdbx_description
1 polymer ?
#
loop_
_entity_poly.entity_id
_entity_poly.type
_entity_poly.pdbx_seq_one_letter_code
_entity_poly.pdbx_strand_id
1 'polypeptide(L)'
;SKDRLRVGGNSTSLLSPYLHFGEVSVRKVFNSVRLKQILWTKEGNSVGDESASLYLRAIGLREYSRYICFNFPFTHERSLLNNLKFFPWNADQAHFKAWRQGRTGYPLVDAGMRELWATGWVHNKIRVIVAS
;
A
#
# COMPACT_ATOMS: atom_id res chain seq x y z
N SER A 1 -13.96 -4.06 -3.81
CA SER A 1 -14.22 -3.88 -5.25
C SER A 1 -13.15 -4.59 -6.05
N LYS A 2 -13.52 -5.18 -7.20
CA LYS A 2 -12.60 -5.73 -8.19
C LYS A 2 -11.63 -4.66 -8.72
N ASP A 3 -12.02 -3.39 -8.68
CA ASP A 3 -11.23 -2.27 -9.17
C ASP A 3 -10.01 -1.93 -8.30
N ARG A 4 -9.92 -2.44 -7.06
CA ARG A 4 -8.75 -2.22 -6.18
C ARG A 4 -7.42 -2.70 -6.76
N LEU A 5 -7.48 -3.57 -7.77
CA LEU A 5 -6.32 -4.10 -8.47
C LEU A 5 -5.97 -3.25 -9.70
N ARG A 6 -6.90 -2.46 -10.20
CA ARG A 6 -6.71 -1.59 -11.36
C ARG A 6 -5.89 -0.38 -10.91
N VAL A 7 -4.74 -0.23 -11.55
CA VAL A 7 -3.83 0.89 -11.36
C VAL A 7 -4.35 2.14 -12.05
N GLY A 8 -5.07 1.99 -13.17
CA GLY A 8 -5.74 3.10 -13.84
C GLY A 8 -7.00 3.55 -13.10
N GLY A 9 -7.06 4.84 -12.77
CA GLY A 9 -8.22 5.51 -12.16
C GLY A 9 -8.20 5.58 -10.63
N ASN A 10 -9.19 6.28 -10.06
CA ASN A 10 -9.29 6.49 -8.61
C ASN A 10 -10.02 5.32 -7.92
N SER A 11 -9.35 4.18 -7.83
CA SER A 11 -9.91 2.93 -7.28
C SER A 11 -9.64 2.72 -5.78
N THR A 12 -8.86 3.60 -5.15
CA THR A 12 -8.46 3.51 -3.74
C THR A 12 -8.80 4.79 -2.98
N SER A 13 -8.79 4.72 -1.64
CA SER A 13 -9.23 5.83 -0.79
C SER A 13 -8.25 7.00 -0.70
N LEU A 14 -6.99 6.83 -1.09
CA LEU A 14 -5.91 7.82 -0.92
C LEU A 14 -5.74 8.30 0.54
N LEU A 15 -6.28 7.57 1.53
CA LEU A 15 -6.30 7.96 2.94
C LEU A 15 -4.99 7.65 3.70
N SER A 16 -4.02 7.00 3.06
CA SER A 16 -2.79 6.55 3.73
C SER A 16 -1.99 7.66 4.44
N PRO A 17 -1.73 8.85 3.85
CA PRO A 17 -1.00 9.91 4.57
C PRO A 17 -1.78 10.44 5.78
N TYR A 18 -3.07 10.70 5.61
CA TYR A 18 -3.95 11.18 6.70
C TYR A 18 -4.02 10.20 7.88
N LEU A 19 -4.06 8.89 7.59
CA LEU A 19 -4.03 7.84 8.61
C LEU A 19 -2.65 7.63 9.26
N HIS A 20 -1.58 8.02 8.58
CA HIS A 20 -0.22 7.96 9.11
C HIS A 20 -0.02 9.06 10.16
N PHE A 21 -0.36 10.31 9.82
CA PHE A 21 -0.22 11.46 10.71
C PHE A 21 -1.33 11.56 11.78
N GLY A 22 -2.38 10.76 11.67
CA GLY A 22 -3.46 10.73 12.66
C GLY A 22 -4.50 11.85 12.48
N GLU A 23 -4.47 12.57 11.36
CA GLU A 23 -5.48 13.55 10.97
C GLU A 23 -6.88 12.91 10.86
N VAL A 24 -6.93 11.61 10.55
CA VAL A 24 -8.14 10.80 10.57
C VAL A 24 -7.99 9.64 11.55
N SER A 25 -8.96 9.51 12.46
CA SER A 25 -9.01 8.38 13.40
C SER A 25 -9.31 7.06 12.69
N VAL A 26 -8.47 6.05 12.91
CA VAL A 26 -8.67 4.69 12.39
C VAL A 26 -9.98 4.07 12.88
N ARG A 27 -10.36 4.34 14.14
CA ARG A 27 -11.62 3.86 14.72
C ARG A 27 -12.84 4.50 14.04
N LYS A 28 -12.73 5.79 13.68
CA LYS A 28 -13.77 6.48 12.91
C LYS A 28 -13.95 5.82 11.54
N VAL A 29 -12.85 5.53 10.83
CA VAL A 29 -12.90 4.83 9.54
C VAL A 29 -13.53 3.45 9.68
N PHE A 30 -13.12 2.66 10.68
CA PHE A 30 -13.71 1.35 10.95
C PHE A 30 -15.23 1.43 11.16
N ASN A 31 -15.68 2.33 12.05
CA ASN A 31 -17.10 2.52 12.33
C ASN A 31 -17.87 2.96 11.09
N SER A 32 -17.37 3.93 10.32
CA SER A 32 -18.01 4.39 9.09
C SER A 32 -18.15 3.28 8.04
N VAL A 33 -17.12 2.46 7.86
CA VAL A 33 -17.16 1.32 6.93
C VAL A 33 -18.13 0.26 7.42
N ARG A 34 -18.14 -0.06 8.72
CA ARG A 34 -19.05 -1.07 9.29
C ARG A 34 -20.52 -0.65 9.20
N LEU A 35 -20.82 0.63 9.43
CA LEU A 35 -22.17 1.17 9.24
C LEU A 35 -22.62 1.06 7.78
N LYS A 36 -21.75 1.44 6.83
CA LYS A 36 -22.02 1.29 5.39
C LYS A 36 -22.23 -0.18 5.00
N GLN A 37 -21.44 -1.08 5.59
CA GLN A 37 -21.58 -2.51 5.37
C GLN A 37 -22.98 -3.01 5.77
N ILE A 38 -23.43 -2.67 6.98
CA ILE A 38 -24.78 -3.06 7.47
C ILE A 38 -25.89 -2.55 6.54
N LEU A 39 -25.77 -1.32 6.03
CA LEU A 39 -26.72 -0.77 5.08
C LEU A 39 -26.73 -1.58 3.76
N TRP A 40 -25.56 -1.86 3.18
CA TRP A 40 -25.46 -2.66 1.97
C TRP A 40 -25.97 -4.09 2.14
N THR A 41 -25.78 -4.70 3.31
CA THR A 41 -26.35 -6.01 3.62
C THR A 41 -27.89 -5.95 3.59
N LYS A 42 -28.51 -4.91 4.17
CA LYS A 42 -29.97 -4.73 4.17
C LYS A 42 -30.53 -4.43 2.78
N GLU A 43 -29.78 -3.72 1.95
CA GLU A 43 -30.12 -3.40 0.56
C GLU A 43 -29.91 -4.59 -0.40
N GLY A 44 -29.35 -5.73 0.06
CA GLY A 44 -29.03 -6.87 -0.78
C GLY A 44 -27.82 -6.66 -1.70
N ASN A 45 -27.01 -5.61 -1.46
CA ASN A 45 -25.82 -5.31 -2.25
C ASN A 45 -24.62 -6.15 -1.78
N SER A 46 -24.53 -7.38 -2.29
CA SER A 46 -23.45 -8.32 -2.00
C SER A 46 -22.06 -7.81 -2.39
N VAL A 47 -21.96 -7.05 -3.50
CA VAL A 47 -20.68 -6.48 -3.98
C VAL A 47 -20.16 -5.39 -3.05
N GLY A 48 -21.06 -4.56 -2.51
CA GLY A 48 -20.72 -3.53 -1.52
C GLY A 48 -20.25 -4.15 -0.21
N ASP A 49 -20.96 -5.17 0.27
CA ASP A 49 -20.61 -5.90 1.50
C ASP A 49 -19.22 -6.56 1.44
N GLU A 50 -18.92 -7.27 0.35
CA GLU A 50 -17.60 -7.85 0.12
C GLU A 50 -16.52 -6.75 0.03
N SER A 51 -16.83 -5.64 -0.64
CA SER A 51 -15.92 -4.50 -0.78
C SER A 51 -15.58 -3.86 0.56
N ALA A 52 -16.56 -3.71 1.46
CA ALA A 52 -16.35 -3.21 2.81
C ALA A 52 -15.43 -4.16 3.61
N SER A 53 -15.68 -5.47 3.53
CA SER A 53 -14.85 -6.48 4.20
C SER A 53 -13.40 -6.45 3.71
N LEU A 54 -13.19 -6.34 2.39
CA LEU A 54 -11.85 -6.20 1.81
C LEU A 54 -11.15 -4.90 2.22
N TYR A 55 -11.90 -3.80 2.36
CA TYR A 55 -11.36 -2.53 2.83
C TYR A 55 -10.93 -2.60 4.30
N LEU A 56 -11.76 -3.21 5.16
CA LEU A 56 -11.40 -3.46 6.56
C LEU A 56 -10.17 -4.36 6.69
N ARG A 57 -10.02 -5.37 5.83
CA ARG A 57 -8.80 -6.18 5.77
C ARG A 57 -7.56 -5.34 5.42
N ALA A 58 -7.69 -4.35 4.53
CA ALA A 58 -6.59 -3.44 4.22
C ALA A 58 -6.21 -2.54 5.41
N ILE A 59 -7.19 -2.07 6.19
CA ILE A 59 -6.94 -1.39 7.47
C ILE A 59 -6.25 -2.36 8.46
N GLY A 60 -6.65 -3.62 8.50
CA GLY A 60 -6.01 -4.65 9.31
C GLY A 60 -4.51 -4.83 9.01
N LEU A 61 -4.07 -4.65 7.74
CA LEU A 61 -2.65 -4.69 7.39
C LEU A 61 -1.85 -3.55 8.05
N ARG A 62 -2.45 -2.37 8.24
CA ARG A 62 -1.84 -1.26 8.99
C ARG A 62 -1.65 -1.64 10.46
N GLU A 63 -2.68 -2.19 11.09
CA GLU A 63 -2.59 -2.64 12.49
C GLU A 63 -1.59 -3.78 12.65
N TYR A 64 -1.56 -4.71 11.70
CA TYR A 64 -0.59 -5.81 11.69
C TYR A 64 0.85 -5.31 11.53
N SER A 65 1.09 -4.31 10.67
CA SER A 65 2.41 -3.68 10.55
C SER A 65 2.87 -3.05 11.87
N ARG A 66 1.97 -2.36 12.60
CA ARG A 66 2.26 -1.82 13.93
C ARG A 66 2.53 -2.93 14.96
N TYR A 67 1.74 -4.00 14.91
CA TYR A 67 1.93 -5.17 15.76
C TYR A 67 3.28 -5.84 15.52
N ILE A 68 3.73 -5.96 14.26
CA ILE A 68 5.08 -6.45 13.93
C ILE A 68 6.14 -5.54 14.52
N CYS A 69 6.05 -4.22 14.33
CA CYS A 69 7.06 -3.29 14.84
C CYS A 69 7.14 -3.35 16.38
N PHE A 70 6.00 -3.53 17.06
CA PHE A 70 5.97 -3.70 18.52
C PHE A 70 6.66 -5.00 18.97
N ASN A 71 6.38 -6.12 18.32
CA ASN A 71 6.98 -7.41 18.69
C ASN A 71 8.43 -7.57 18.23
N PHE A 72 8.84 -6.85 17.19
CA PHE A 72 10.20 -6.83 16.66
C PHE A 72 10.75 -5.40 16.58
N PRO A 73 11.11 -4.77 17.72
CA PRO A 73 11.51 -3.35 17.76
C PRO A 73 12.71 -2.99 16.87
N PHE A 74 13.57 -3.97 16.55
CA PHE A 74 14.74 -3.80 15.69
C PHE A 74 14.41 -3.59 14.20
N THR A 75 13.14 -3.72 13.80
CA THR A 75 12.69 -3.59 12.41
C THR A 75 13.01 -2.24 11.76
N HIS A 76 13.23 -1.20 12.55
CA HIS A 76 13.64 0.11 12.05
C HIS A 76 15.10 0.17 11.60
N GLU A 77 15.96 -0.67 12.17
CA GLU A 77 17.40 -0.68 11.90
C GLU A 77 17.82 -1.89 11.05
N ARG A 78 17.08 -2.98 11.13
CA ARG A 78 17.45 -4.27 10.56
C ARG A 78 16.26 -4.88 9.84
N SER A 79 16.53 -5.41 8.64
CA SER A 79 15.54 -6.17 7.87
C SER A 79 15.11 -7.44 8.63
N LEU A 80 13.82 -7.80 8.52
CA LEU A 80 13.32 -9.10 8.97
C LEU A 80 13.83 -10.26 8.10
N LEU A 81 14.29 -9.97 6.88
CA LEU A 81 14.78 -10.94 5.92
C LEU A 81 16.24 -11.31 6.22
N ASN A 82 16.45 -12.02 7.32
CA ASN A 82 17.78 -12.45 7.76
C ASN A 82 18.52 -13.30 6.73
N ASN A 83 17.78 -14.07 5.91
CA ASN A 83 18.33 -14.88 4.82
C ASN A 83 18.98 -14.05 3.71
N LEU A 84 18.59 -12.78 3.55
CA LEU A 84 19.14 -11.88 2.53
C LEU A 84 20.30 -11.02 3.04
N LYS A 85 20.70 -11.17 4.31
CA LYS A 85 21.75 -10.34 4.93
C LYS A 85 23.09 -10.41 4.20
N PHE A 86 23.44 -11.58 3.65
CA PHE A 86 24.70 -11.83 2.93
C PHE A 86 24.50 -11.97 1.42
N PHE A 87 23.34 -11.55 0.89
CA PHE A 87 23.09 -11.61 -0.54
C PHE A 87 24.03 -10.64 -1.27
N PRO A 88 24.72 -11.06 -2.35
CA PRO A 88 25.66 -10.21 -3.08
C PRO A 88 24.89 -9.23 -3.98
N TRP A 89 24.39 -8.14 -3.40
CA TRP A 89 23.68 -7.09 -4.12
C TRP A 89 24.60 -6.37 -5.12
N ASN A 90 24.09 -6.10 -6.31
CA ASN A 90 24.79 -5.25 -7.28
C ASN A 90 24.64 -3.78 -6.88
N ALA A 91 25.76 -3.13 -6.55
CA ALA A 91 25.80 -1.73 -6.12
C ALA A 91 26.03 -0.73 -7.27
N ASP A 92 25.56 -1.04 -8.47
CA ASP A 92 25.71 -0.18 -9.64
C ASP A 92 24.87 1.11 -9.53
N GLN A 93 25.58 2.23 -9.40
CA GLN A 93 24.98 3.55 -9.27
C GLN A 93 24.23 4.01 -10.53
N ALA A 94 24.64 3.57 -11.72
CA ALA A 94 23.98 3.93 -12.97
C ALA A 94 22.60 3.28 -13.05
N HIS A 95 22.51 1.99 -12.71
CA HIS A 95 21.23 1.27 -12.61
C HIS A 95 20.31 1.90 -11.57
N PHE A 96 20.84 2.21 -10.38
CA PHE A 96 20.05 2.89 -9.34
C PHE A 96 19.54 4.27 -9.81
N LYS A 97 20.37 5.05 -10.51
CA LYS A 97 19.97 6.35 -11.06
C LYS A 97 18.87 6.21 -12.13
N ALA A 98 18.98 5.23 -13.02
CA ALA A 98 17.98 4.95 -14.04
C ALA A 98 16.63 4.55 -13.41
N TRP A 99 16.65 3.67 -12.41
CA TRP A 99 15.46 3.29 -11.64
C TRP A 99 14.84 4.49 -10.93
N ARG A 100 15.64 5.28 -10.19
CA ARG A 100 15.17 6.47 -9.48
C ARG A 100 14.50 7.50 -10.40
N GLN A 101 14.95 7.61 -11.65
CA GLN A 101 14.42 8.57 -12.63
C GLN A 101 13.29 8.01 -13.51
N GLY A 102 12.92 6.73 -13.37
CA GLY A 102 11.98 6.07 -14.27
C GLY A 102 12.47 6.05 -15.71
N ARG A 103 13.71 5.60 -15.92
CA ARG A 103 14.40 5.41 -17.20
C ARG A 103 14.97 3.99 -17.34
N THR A 104 14.25 3.01 -16.80
CA THR A 104 14.64 1.60 -16.81
C THR A 104 14.37 0.94 -18.16
N GLY A 105 13.47 1.52 -18.97
CA GLY A 105 12.99 0.90 -20.22
C GLY A 105 11.77 -0.01 -20.01
N TYR A 106 11.35 -0.24 -18.76
CA TYR A 106 10.14 -0.96 -18.42
C TYR A 106 9.00 0.03 -18.14
N PRO A 107 8.01 0.18 -19.04
CA PRO A 107 7.05 1.28 -18.97
C PRO A 107 6.26 1.36 -17.66
N LEU A 108 5.90 0.22 -17.07
CA LEU A 108 5.12 0.17 -15.84
C LEU A 108 5.95 0.58 -14.61
N VAL A 109 7.24 0.20 -14.58
CA VAL A 109 8.17 0.63 -13.54
C VAL A 109 8.44 2.12 -13.68
N ASP A 110 8.72 2.57 -14.91
CA ASP A 110 9.01 3.97 -15.20
C ASP A 110 7.84 4.89 -14.88
N ALA A 111 6.61 4.48 -15.19
CA ALA A 111 5.40 5.22 -14.81
C ALA A 111 5.27 5.34 -13.28
N GLY A 112 5.48 4.25 -12.54
CA GLY A 112 5.42 4.24 -11.09
C GLY A 112 6.46 5.14 -10.44
N MET A 113 7.71 5.09 -10.91
CA MET A 113 8.79 5.92 -10.38
C MET A 113 8.58 7.40 -10.69
N ARG A 114 8.02 7.74 -11.87
CA ARG A 114 7.66 9.12 -12.23
C ARG A 114 6.48 9.64 -11.40
N GLU A 115 5.45 8.82 -11.18
CA GLU A 115 4.30 9.17 -10.32
C GLU A 115 4.76 9.43 -8.88
N LEU A 116 5.65 8.57 -8.34
CA LEU A 116 6.20 8.73 -7.00
C LEU A 116 6.92 10.07 -6.85
N TRP A 117 7.75 10.43 -7.84
CA TRP A 117 8.49 11.69 -7.82
C TRP A 117 7.57 12.91 -7.95
N ALA A 118 6.57 12.84 -8.83
CA ALA A 118 5.70 13.97 -9.12
C ALA A 118 4.66 14.24 -8.02
N THR A 119 4.18 13.21 -7.33
CA THR A 119 3.02 13.33 -6.43
C THR A 119 3.30 12.91 -4.98
N GLY A 120 4.41 12.21 -4.72
CA GLY A 120 4.69 11.60 -3.42
C GLY A 120 3.80 10.40 -3.08
N TRP A 121 2.97 9.93 -4.02
CA TRP A 121 2.12 8.76 -3.84
C TRP A 121 2.15 7.86 -5.07
N VAL A 122 1.98 6.55 -4.84
CA VAL A 122 1.85 5.54 -5.89
C VAL A 122 0.90 4.46 -5.42
N HIS A 123 0.14 3.88 -6.33
CA HIS A 123 -0.77 2.77 -6.07
C HIS A 123 -0.03 1.55 -5.47
N ASN A 124 -0.63 0.89 -4.47
CA ASN A 124 0.02 -0.20 -3.74
C ASN A 124 0.53 -1.35 -4.65
N LYS A 125 -0.19 -1.66 -5.73
CA LYS A 125 0.29 -2.68 -6.69
C LYS A 125 1.54 -2.25 -7.46
N ILE A 126 1.63 -0.97 -7.84
CA ILE A 126 2.82 -0.45 -8.49
C ILE A 126 3.99 -0.43 -7.51
N ARG A 127 3.76 -0.13 -6.23
CA ARG A 127 4.81 -0.23 -5.19
C ARG A 127 5.44 -1.62 -5.13
N VAL A 128 4.64 -2.67 -5.27
CA VAL A 128 5.15 -4.06 -5.33
C VAL A 128 5.99 -4.27 -6.59
N ILE A 129 5.53 -3.81 -7.75
CA ILE A 129 6.19 -4.00 -9.05
C ILE A 129 7.52 -3.24 -9.13
N VAL A 130 7.59 -2.01 -8.63
CA VAL A 130 8.83 -1.21 -8.68
C VAL A 130 9.89 -1.69 -7.69
N ALA A 131 9.48 -2.44 -6.66
CA ALA A 131 10.36 -2.94 -5.60
C ALA A 131 10.77 -4.42 -5.76
N SER A 132 10.13 -5.15 -6.68
CA SER A 132 10.39 -6.57 -6.96
C SER A 132 11.53 -6.79 -7.94
#